data_AF-A0A5C7Y1W0-F1
#
_entry.id   AF-A0A5C7Y1W0-F1
#
_cell.length_a   1.000
_cell.length_b   1.000
_cell.length_c   1.000
_cell.angle_alpha   90.00
_cell.angle_beta   90.00
_cell.angle_gamma   90.00
#
_symmetry.space_group_name_H-M   'P 1'
#
loop_
_entity.id
_entity.type
_entity.pdbx_description
1 polymer ?
#
loop_
_entity_poly.entity_id
_entity_poly.type
_entity_poly.pdbx_seq_one_letter_code
_entity_poly.pdbx_strand_id
1 'polypeptide(L)'
;RLPRTVVRAMQAHRPHWYLLDRPAAIEDDLPPLAALHGLLRGVGLLRLRHGVLTPTRAAGDDLAVVRRLRSAFEPHTFATEITELTVGVLAAHGPLALTALGKGVNEQLGYGWQRDGRPIDVQDVRMAIVQQSPTMAGLDLIDNTDWHRWAAGASAFTLLPGAAMLAEIWTDDDG
;
A
#
# COMPACT_ATOMS: atom_id res chain seq x y z
N ARG A 1 -6.75 19.17 -3.39
CA ARG A 1 -5.77 18.89 -4.45
C ARG A 1 -4.48 19.60 -4.13
N LEU A 2 -3.35 18.95 -4.35
CA LEU A 2 -2.02 19.51 -4.11
C LEU A 2 -1.62 20.54 -5.18
N PRO A 3 -0.79 21.55 -4.85
CA PRO A 3 -0.22 22.46 -5.85
C PRO A 3 0.64 21.70 -6.86
N ARG A 4 0.63 22.16 -8.12
CA ARG A 4 1.39 21.52 -9.22
C ARG A 4 2.90 21.44 -8.94
N THR A 5 3.45 22.38 -8.20
CA THR A 5 4.86 22.38 -7.77
C THR A 5 5.17 21.18 -6.88
N VAL A 6 4.28 20.84 -5.94
CA VAL A 6 4.42 19.66 -5.07
C VAL A 6 4.29 18.38 -5.88
N VAL A 7 3.31 18.30 -6.79
CA VAL A 7 3.12 17.13 -7.67
C VAL A 7 4.38 16.87 -8.50
N ARG A 8 4.96 17.92 -9.11
CA ARG A 8 6.20 17.80 -9.89
C ARG A 8 7.43 17.43 -9.04
N ALA A 9 7.54 17.97 -7.83
CA ALA A 9 8.59 17.60 -6.91
C ALA A 9 8.50 16.11 -6.52
N MET A 10 7.28 15.61 -6.28
CA MET A 10 7.04 14.19 -6.02
C MET A 10 7.35 13.32 -7.23
N GLN A 11 6.97 13.72 -8.44
CA GLN A 11 7.34 13.02 -9.68
C GLN A 11 8.87 12.92 -9.81
N ALA A 12 9.61 13.99 -9.54
CA ALA A 12 11.07 13.97 -9.61
C ALA A 12 11.69 13.03 -8.57
N HIS A 13 11.09 12.92 -7.38
CA HIS A 13 11.55 12.03 -6.31
C HIS A 13 11.16 10.57 -6.54
N ARG A 14 10.00 10.31 -7.15
CA ARG A 14 9.45 8.98 -7.46
C ARG A 14 9.04 8.91 -8.94
N PRO A 15 10.01 8.85 -9.88
CA PRO A 15 9.71 8.95 -11.32
C PRO A 15 8.81 7.81 -11.82
N HIS A 16 8.95 6.61 -11.25
CA HIS A 16 8.16 5.44 -11.63
C HIS A 16 6.67 5.53 -11.27
N TRP A 17 6.25 6.49 -10.43
CA TRP A 17 4.83 6.72 -10.13
C TRP A 17 4.05 7.31 -11.32
N TYR A 18 4.76 7.80 -12.34
CA TYR A 18 4.16 8.21 -13.61
C TYR A 18 4.81 7.47 -14.77
N LEU A 19 4.05 6.56 -15.38
CA LEU A 19 4.53 5.78 -16.51
C LEU A 19 4.65 6.58 -17.81
N LEU A 20 4.01 7.76 -17.86
CA LEU A 20 4.10 8.64 -19.02
C LEU A 20 5.37 9.48 -18.93
N ASP A 21 6.16 9.46 -19.99
CA ASP A 21 7.40 10.27 -20.13
C ASP A 21 7.08 11.76 -20.39
N ARG A 22 6.33 12.37 -19.47
CA ARG A 22 5.96 13.79 -19.51
C ARG A 22 5.73 14.33 -18.09
N PRO A 23 5.74 15.66 -17.88
CA PRO A 23 5.45 16.22 -16.56
C PRO A 23 3.99 16.00 -16.14
N ALA A 24 3.78 15.51 -14.93
CA ALA A 24 2.47 15.44 -14.30
C ALA A 24 1.81 16.83 -14.25
N ALA A 25 0.52 16.88 -14.54
CA ALA A 25 -0.29 18.08 -14.57
C ALA A 25 -1.12 18.24 -13.30
N ILE A 26 -1.66 17.13 -12.79
CA ILE A 26 -2.51 17.06 -11.61
C ILE A 26 -2.06 15.94 -10.68
N GLU A 27 -2.55 15.99 -9.45
CA GLU A 27 -2.26 14.96 -8.44
C GLU A 27 -2.67 13.55 -8.89
N ASP A 28 -3.81 13.43 -9.57
CA ASP A 28 -4.35 12.14 -10.04
C ASP A 28 -3.49 11.51 -11.15
N ASP A 29 -2.55 12.26 -11.76
CA ASP A 29 -1.53 11.70 -12.64
C ASP A 29 -0.54 10.80 -11.87
N LEU A 30 -0.45 10.96 -10.54
CA LEU A 30 0.40 10.16 -9.65
C LEU A 30 -0.50 9.38 -8.67
N PRO A 31 -1.03 8.21 -9.06
CA PRO A 31 -1.96 7.46 -8.21
C PRO A 31 -1.46 7.22 -6.79
N PRO A 32 -0.19 6.84 -6.54
CA PRO A 32 0.31 6.67 -5.17
C PRO A 32 0.30 7.96 -4.35
N LEU A 33 0.56 9.11 -4.99
CA LEU A 33 0.49 10.41 -4.31
C LEU A 33 -0.96 10.77 -3.96
N ALA A 34 -1.89 10.56 -4.88
CA ALA A 34 -3.31 10.82 -4.65
C ALA A 34 -3.86 9.93 -3.51
N ALA A 35 -3.51 8.64 -3.53
CA ALA A 35 -3.88 7.69 -2.48
C ALA A 35 -3.28 8.08 -1.12
N LEU A 36 -1.97 8.37 -1.07
CA LEU A 36 -1.30 8.81 0.15
C LEU A 36 -1.92 10.09 0.72
N HIS A 37 -2.18 11.08 -0.12
CA HIS A 37 -2.81 12.33 0.32
C HIS A 37 -4.22 12.07 0.87
N GLY A 38 -5.02 11.25 0.21
CA GLY A 38 -6.33 10.82 0.72
C GLY A 38 -6.22 10.14 2.09
N LEU A 39 -5.30 9.18 2.23
CA LEU A 39 -5.04 8.45 3.47
C LEU A 39 -4.60 9.37 4.60
N LEU A 40 -3.60 10.22 4.37
CA LEU A 40 -3.09 11.15 5.39
C LEU A 40 -4.16 12.11 5.91
N ARG A 41 -5.13 12.50 5.06
CA ARG A 41 -6.31 13.24 5.49
C ARG A 41 -7.26 12.38 6.30
N GLY A 42 -7.54 11.16 5.84
CA GLY A 42 -8.42 10.20 6.51
C GLY A 42 -7.98 9.90 7.95
N VAL A 43 -6.67 9.71 8.16
CA VAL A 43 -6.10 9.44 9.48
C VAL A 43 -5.79 10.70 10.30
N GLY A 44 -6.13 11.88 9.78
CA GLY A 44 -5.98 13.17 10.47
C GLY A 44 -4.53 13.64 10.68
N LEU A 45 -3.61 13.22 9.81
CA LEU A 45 -2.25 13.78 9.74
C LEU A 45 -2.20 15.06 8.92
N LEU A 46 -3.10 15.18 7.93
CA LEU A 46 -3.34 16.40 7.18
C LEU A 46 -4.77 16.88 7.40
N ARG A 47 -4.95 18.21 7.41
CA ARG A 47 -6.28 18.83 7.38
C ARG A 47 -6.33 19.99 6.41
N LEU A 48 -7.53 20.31 5.95
CA LEU A 48 -7.76 21.52 5.16
C LEU A 48 -8.07 22.68 6.11
N ARG A 49 -7.32 23.78 6.02
CA ARG A 49 -7.55 25.02 6.77
C ARG A 49 -7.51 26.20 5.80
N HIS A 50 -8.62 26.93 5.69
CA HIS A 50 -8.77 28.05 4.73
C HIS A 50 -8.39 27.68 3.29
N GLY A 51 -8.75 26.46 2.85
CA GLY A 51 -8.41 25.96 1.51
C GLY A 51 -6.97 25.46 1.35
N VAL A 52 -6.15 25.53 2.40
CA VAL A 52 -4.75 25.08 2.38
C VAL A 52 -4.57 23.80 3.18
N LEU A 53 -3.86 22.83 2.62
CA LEU A 53 -3.45 21.62 3.33
C LEU A 53 -2.39 21.96 4.37
N THR A 54 -2.69 21.64 5.62
CA THR A 54 -1.81 21.93 6.75
C THR A 54 -1.58 20.64 7.55
N PRO A 55 -0.34 20.34 7.97
CA PRO A 55 -0.08 19.27 8.92
C PRO A 55 -0.85 19.50 10.23
N THR A 56 -1.31 18.42 10.85
CA THR A 56 -1.87 18.49 12.21
C THR A 56 -0.75 18.42 13.24
N ARG A 57 -1.06 18.64 14.53
CA ARG A 57 -0.06 18.46 15.60
C ARG A 57 0.55 17.05 15.58
N ALA A 58 -0.27 16.04 15.27
CA ALA A 58 0.18 14.66 15.23
C ALA A 58 1.21 14.39 14.12
N ALA A 59 1.26 15.22 13.08
CA ALA A 59 2.28 15.09 12.02
C ALA A 59 3.68 15.54 12.45
N GLY A 60 3.82 16.16 13.64
CA GLY A 60 5.11 16.52 14.23
C GLY A 60 5.59 15.55 15.32
N ASP A 61 4.94 14.40 15.48
CA ASP A 61 5.27 13.37 16.47
C ASP A 61 5.26 12.00 15.77
N ASP A 62 6.44 11.42 15.56
CA ASP A 62 6.63 10.18 14.81
C ASP A 62 5.80 9.01 15.37
N LEU A 63 5.66 8.91 16.69
CA LEU A 63 4.84 7.87 17.31
C LEU A 63 3.36 8.08 16.99
N ALA A 64 2.90 9.34 17.02
CA ALA A 64 1.54 9.69 16.62
C ALA A 64 1.30 9.44 15.12
N VAL A 65 2.31 9.67 14.27
CA VAL A 65 2.28 9.35 12.83
C VAL A 65 2.07 7.86 12.63
N VAL A 66 2.94 7.01 13.19
CA VAL A 66 2.85 5.56 13.03
C VAL A 66 1.51 5.03 13.53
N ARG A 67 1.04 5.48 14.71
CA ARG A 67 -0.26 5.05 15.26
C ARG A 67 -1.43 5.41 14.34
N ARG A 68 -1.43 6.61 13.77
CA ARG A 68 -2.49 7.07 12.85
C ARG A 68 -2.44 6.36 11.50
N LEU A 69 -1.25 6.14 10.96
CA LEU A 69 -1.10 5.37 9.72
C LEU A 69 -1.59 3.93 9.92
N ARG A 70 -1.23 3.29 11.04
CA ARG A 70 -1.73 1.97 11.40
C ARG A 70 -3.25 1.91 11.53
N SER A 71 -3.90 2.96 12.03
CA SER A 71 -5.37 2.99 12.11
C SER A 71 -6.09 3.06 10.75
N ALA A 72 -5.38 3.23 9.64
CA ALA A 72 -5.97 3.09 8.30
C ALA A 72 -6.30 1.64 7.94
N PHE A 73 -5.68 0.68 8.62
CA PHE A 73 -5.83 -0.75 8.38
C PHE A 73 -6.83 -1.34 9.38
N GLU A 74 -8.12 -1.25 9.05
CA GLU A 74 -9.17 -1.84 9.87
C GLU A 74 -9.10 -3.37 9.79
N PRO A 75 -8.97 -4.09 10.94
CA PRO A 75 -8.88 -5.54 10.95
C PRO A 75 -10.09 -6.20 10.30
N HIS A 76 -9.90 -7.38 9.71
CA HIS A 76 -10.97 -8.20 9.12
C HIS A 76 -11.73 -7.54 7.95
N THR A 77 -11.19 -6.47 7.37
CA THR A 77 -11.66 -5.95 6.08
C THR A 77 -10.86 -6.58 4.96
N PHE A 78 -11.51 -6.90 3.85
CA PHE A 78 -10.84 -7.52 2.71
C PHE A 78 -9.63 -6.72 2.22
N ALA A 79 -9.72 -5.38 2.23
CA ALA A 79 -8.63 -4.52 1.78
C ALA A 79 -7.40 -4.60 2.70
N THR A 80 -7.61 -4.61 4.02
CA THR A 80 -6.53 -4.79 5.01
C THR A 80 -5.91 -6.17 4.87
N GLU A 81 -6.72 -7.22 4.81
CA GLU A 81 -6.23 -8.61 4.68
C GLU A 81 -5.39 -8.80 3.41
N ILE A 82 -5.87 -8.31 2.27
CA ILE A 82 -5.09 -8.35 1.02
C ILE A 82 -3.77 -7.59 1.18
N THR A 83 -3.77 -6.43 1.84
CA THR A 83 -2.56 -5.63 2.03
C THR A 83 -1.55 -6.34 2.94
N GLU A 84 -1.99 -6.86 4.08
CA GLU A 84 -1.14 -7.55 5.05
C GLU A 84 -0.57 -8.85 4.47
N LEU A 85 -1.40 -9.67 3.82
CA LEU A 85 -0.95 -10.91 3.18
C LEU A 85 -0.01 -10.63 2.00
N THR A 86 -0.28 -9.59 1.20
CA THR A 86 0.63 -9.21 0.10
C THR A 86 2.02 -8.89 0.63
N VAL A 87 2.09 -8.06 1.67
CA VAL A 87 3.36 -7.68 2.28
C VAL A 87 4.02 -8.88 2.97
N GLY A 88 3.26 -9.71 3.69
CA GLY A 88 3.76 -10.92 4.34
C GLY A 88 4.36 -11.91 3.33
N VAL A 89 3.68 -12.16 2.20
CA VAL A 89 4.15 -13.10 1.18
C VAL A 89 5.44 -12.61 0.54
N LEU A 90 5.51 -11.30 0.24
CA LEU A 90 6.72 -10.65 -0.29
C LEU A 90 7.87 -10.62 0.72
N ALA A 91 7.57 -10.49 2.00
CA ALA A 91 8.56 -10.52 3.06
C ALA A 91 9.15 -11.93 3.25
N ALA A 92 8.32 -12.97 3.20
CA ALA A 92 8.75 -14.36 3.35
C ALA A 92 9.54 -14.86 2.12
N HIS A 93 9.02 -14.63 0.92
CA HIS A 93 9.53 -15.26 -0.31
C HIS A 93 10.41 -14.32 -1.14
N GLY A 94 10.60 -13.09 -0.67
CA GLY A 94 11.27 -12.04 -1.42
C GLY A 94 10.47 -11.56 -2.64
N PRO A 95 11.14 -10.95 -3.63
CA PRO A 95 10.44 -10.35 -4.75
C PRO A 95 9.78 -11.36 -5.70
N LEU A 96 8.52 -11.14 -6.05
CA LEU A 96 7.69 -12.05 -6.85
C LEU A 96 7.01 -11.34 -8.03
N ALA A 97 6.70 -12.11 -9.08
CA ALA A 97 5.79 -11.65 -10.12
C ALA A 97 4.34 -11.64 -9.63
N LEU A 98 3.53 -10.70 -10.12
CA LEU A 98 2.14 -10.52 -9.67
C LEU A 98 1.28 -11.80 -9.73
N THR A 99 1.52 -12.68 -10.70
CA THR A 99 0.82 -13.97 -10.80
C THR A 99 1.18 -14.91 -9.64
N ALA A 100 2.47 -15.04 -9.33
CA ALA A 100 2.95 -15.86 -8.22
C ALA A 100 2.53 -15.26 -6.86
N LEU A 101 2.64 -13.94 -6.73
CA LEU A 101 2.19 -13.19 -5.56
C LEU A 101 0.69 -13.38 -5.30
N GLY A 102 -0.15 -13.23 -6.33
CA GLY A 102 -1.59 -13.44 -6.20
C GLY A 102 -1.97 -14.87 -5.82
N LYS A 103 -1.22 -15.86 -6.30
CA LYS A 103 -1.39 -17.25 -5.88
C LYS A 103 -1.04 -17.43 -4.39
N GLY A 104 0.14 -16.96 -3.97
CA GLY A 104 0.58 -17.06 -2.58
C GLY A 104 -0.37 -16.35 -1.61
N VAL A 105 -0.88 -15.17 -1.97
CA VAL A 105 -1.89 -14.46 -1.16
C VAL A 105 -3.21 -15.23 -1.10
N ASN A 106 -3.67 -15.81 -2.20
CA ASN A 106 -4.93 -16.57 -2.24
C ASN A 106 -4.86 -17.84 -1.36
N GLU A 107 -3.72 -18.52 -1.33
CA GLU A 107 -3.50 -19.70 -0.47
C GLU A 107 -3.60 -19.35 1.02
N GLN A 108 -3.27 -18.12 1.40
CA GLN A 108 -3.23 -17.65 2.80
C GLN A 108 -4.51 -16.93 3.25
N LEU A 109 -5.32 -16.44 2.30
CA LEU A 109 -6.55 -15.68 2.57
C LEU A 109 -7.59 -16.45 3.40
N GLY A 110 -7.47 -17.78 3.48
CA GLY A 110 -8.36 -18.65 4.23
C GLY A 110 -9.74 -18.83 3.59
N TYR A 111 -10.59 -19.62 4.24
CA TYR A 111 -11.95 -19.89 3.75
C TYR A 111 -12.93 -18.81 4.19
N GLY A 112 -13.87 -18.43 3.31
CA GLY A 112 -15.02 -17.58 3.66
C GLY A 112 -15.09 -16.23 2.95
N TRP A 113 -14.01 -15.80 2.28
CA TRP A 113 -14.05 -14.61 1.43
C TRP A 113 -14.82 -14.87 0.15
N GLN A 114 -15.80 -14.02 -0.11
CA GLN A 114 -16.66 -14.12 -1.28
C GLN A 114 -16.88 -12.75 -1.93
N ARG A 115 -17.09 -12.77 -3.25
CA ARG A 115 -17.55 -11.65 -4.05
C ARG A 115 -18.80 -12.09 -4.79
N ASP A 116 -19.90 -11.36 -4.66
CA ASP A 116 -21.16 -11.68 -5.34
C ASP A 116 -21.63 -13.14 -5.13
N GLY A 117 -21.38 -13.70 -3.94
CA GLY A 117 -21.76 -15.07 -3.57
C GLY A 117 -20.85 -16.19 -4.10
N ARG A 118 -19.79 -15.87 -4.86
CA ARG A 118 -18.75 -16.83 -5.26
C ARG A 118 -17.51 -16.67 -4.38
N PRO A 119 -16.79 -17.77 -4.05
CA PRO A 119 -15.47 -17.68 -3.42
C PRO A 119 -14.51 -16.80 -4.23
N ILE A 120 -13.67 -16.04 -3.53
CA ILE A 120 -12.60 -15.26 -4.15
C ILE A 120 -11.58 -16.20 -4.80
N ASP A 121 -11.28 -15.97 -6.08
CA ASP A 121 -10.26 -16.70 -6.82
C ASP A 121 -8.93 -15.91 -6.93
N VAL A 122 -7.90 -16.53 -7.50
CA VAL A 122 -6.58 -15.91 -7.70
C VAL A 122 -6.66 -14.64 -8.55
N GLN A 123 -7.59 -14.58 -9.52
CA GLN A 123 -7.73 -13.40 -10.37
C GLN A 123 -8.35 -12.23 -9.60
N ASP A 124 -9.34 -12.50 -8.75
CA ASP A 124 -9.93 -11.53 -7.84
C ASP A 124 -8.87 -10.96 -6.88
N VAL A 125 -7.99 -11.82 -6.33
CA VAL A 125 -6.85 -11.40 -5.50
C VAL A 125 -5.89 -10.52 -6.27
N ARG A 126 -5.47 -10.91 -7.48
CA ARG A 126 -4.55 -10.10 -8.31
C ARG A 126 -5.13 -8.71 -8.60
N MET A 127 -6.41 -8.65 -8.91
CA MET A 127 -7.10 -7.37 -9.14
C MET A 127 -7.15 -6.53 -7.87
N ALA A 128 -7.40 -7.15 -6.71
CA ALA A 128 -7.37 -6.46 -5.42
C ALA A 128 -5.97 -5.90 -5.09
N ILE A 129 -4.90 -6.67 -5.32
CA ILE A 129 -3.52 -6.23 -5.13
C ILE A 129 -3.22 -5.00 -6.00
N VAL A 130 -3.56 -5.06 -7.30
CA VAL A 130 -3.38 -3.93 -8.22
C VAL A 130 -4.21 -2.72 -7.79
N GLN A 131 -5.44 -2.94 -7.33
CA GLN A 131 -6.31 -1.85 -6.87
C GLN A 131 -5.77 -1.17 -5.61
N GLN A 132 -5.15 -1.93 -4.69
CA GLN A 132 -4.55 -1.40 -3.45
C GLN A 132 -3.12 -0.87 -3.65
N SER A 133 -2.46 -1.20 -4.76
CA SER A 133 -1.06 -0.87 -4.99
C SER A 133 -0.72 0.61 -4.87
N PRO A 134 -1.58 1.58 -5.27
CA PRO A 134 -1.27 2.99 -5.07
C PRO A 134 -1.13 3.35 -3.58
N THR A 135 -2.00 2.83 -2.72
CA THR A 135 -1.91 3.04 -1.28
C THR A 135 -0.66 2.37 -0.70
N MET A 136 -0.40 1.12 -1.09
CA MET A 136 0.77 0.38 -0.62
C MET A 136 2.09 1.04 -1.06
N ALA A 137 2.20 1.46 -2.32
CA ALA A 137 3.38 2.16 -2.83
C ALA A 137 3.54 3.56 -2.20
N GLY A 138 2.43 4.28 -2.00
CA GLY A 138 2.44 5.60 -1.35
C GLY A 138 2.94 5.55 0.09
N LEU A 139 2.64 4.46 0.81
CA LEU A 139 3.15 4.18 2.16
C LEU A 139 4.49 3.46 2.19
N ASP A 140 5.10 3.16 1.03
CA ASP A 140 6.35 2.40 0.94
C ASP A 140 6.25 1.00 1.59
N LEU A 141 5.07 0.37 1.49
CA LEU A 141 4.82 -1.02 1.92
C LEU A 141 5.27 -2.03 0.86
N ILE A 142 5.25 -1.62 -0.41
CA ILE A 142 5.74 -2.40 -1.55
C ILE A 142 6.66 -1.54 -2.41
N ASP A 143 7.55 -2.19 -3.13
CA ASP A 143 8.22 -1.66 -4.31
C ASP A 143 7.71 -2.41 -5.53
N ASN A 144 7.07 -1.68 -6.44
CA ASN A 144 6.59 -2.18 -7.72
C ASN A 144 7.13 -1.34 -8.90
N THR A 145 8.29 -0.73 -8.71
CA THR A 145 9.01 0.03 -9.76
C THR A 145 9.20 -0.82 -11.02
N ASP A 146 9.54 -2.09 -10.84
CA ASP A 146 9.44 -3.11 -11.88
C ASP A 146 8.09 -3.82 -11.76
N TRP A 147 7.20 -3.60 -12.73
CA TRP A 147 5.88 -4.20 -12.72
C TRP A 147 5.91 -5.75 -12.82
N HIS A 148 7.02 -6.32 -13.29
CA HIS A 148 7.25 -7.76 -13.31
C HIS A 148 7.75 -8.32 -11.97
N ARG A 149 8.24 -7.46 -11.08
CA ARG A 149 8.92 -7.87 -9.84
C ARG A 149 8.51 -6.96 -8.69
N TRP A 150 7.56 -7.45 -7.91
CA TRP A 150 7.03 -6.79 -6.72
C TRP A 150 7.86 -7.21 -5.52
N ALA A 151 8.22 -6.28 -4.65
CA ALA A 151 8.98 -6.55 -3.43
C ALA A 151 8.34 -5.83 -2.22
N ALA A 152 8.68 -6.26 -1.01
CA ALA A 152 8.32 -5.52 0.20
C ALA A 152 9.09 -4.19 0.26
N GLY A 153 8.41 -3.11 0.61
CA GLY A 153 9.00 -1.77 0.80
C GLY A 153 9.57 -1.59 2.21
N ALA A 154 10.33 -0.52 2.43
CA ALA A 154 11.06 -0.32 3.68
C ALA A 154 10.14 -0.07 4.89
N SER A 155 8.93 0.44 4.65
CA SER A 155 7.97 0.75 5.72
C SER A 155 7.06 -0.43 6.08
N ALA A 156 7.13 -1.54 5.33
CA ALA A 156 6.32 -2.74 5.51
C ALA A 156 6.25 -3.19 6.98
N PHE A 157 7.41 -3.48 7.58
CA PHE A 157 7.49 -4.03 8.94
C PHE A 157 7.18 -3.02 10.04
N THR A 158 7.33 -1.72 9.74
CA THR A 158 6.99 -0.64 10.68
C THR A 158 5.48 -0.41 10.72
N LEU A 159 4.79 -0.48 9.59
CA LEU A 159 3.36 -0.17 9.53
C LEU A 159 2.48 -1.42 9.70
N LEU A 160 2.97 -2.60 9.30
CA LEU A 160 2.22 -3.86 9.36
C LEU A 160 2.99 -4.90 10.18
N PRO A 161 3.00 -4.79 11.53
CA PRO A 161 3.71 -5.76 12.36
C PRO A 161 3.17 -7.20 12.20
N GLY A 162 1.89 -7.37 11.85
CA GLY A 162 1.33 -8.69 11.52
C GLY A 162 2.00 -9.34 10.30
N ALA A 163 2.35 -8.56 9.29
CA ALA A 163 3.06 -9.08 8.12
C ALA A 163 4.49 -9.56 8.45
N ALA A 164 5.15 -8.94 9.44
CA ALA A 164 6.43 -9.41 9.95
C ALA A 164 6.30 -10.80 10.60
N MET A 165 5.30 -10.98 11.45
CA MET A 165 5.02 -12.26 12.11
C MET A 165 4.64 -13.35 11.10
N LEU A 166 3.83 -13.02 10.10
CA LEU A 166 3.49 -13.96 9.03
C LEU A 166 4.72 -14.38 8.23
N ALA A 167 5.63 -13.44 7.96
CA ALA A 167 6.86 -13.75 7.27
C ALA A 167 7.71 -14.77 8.04
N GLU A 168 7.86 -14.60 9.35
CA GLU A 168 8.58 -15.56 10.21
C GLU A 168 7.95 -16.96 10.16
N ILE A 169 6.62 -17.05 10.30
CA ILE A 169 5.90 -18.33 10.27
C ILE A 169 6.10 -19.04 8.93
N TRP A 170 5.97 -18.33 7.81
CA TRP A 170 6.09 -18.93 6.48
C TRP A 170 7.51 -19.25 6.07
N THR A 171 8.52 -18.58 6.64
CA THR A 171 9.92 -18.98 6.47
C THR A 171 10.29 -20.22 7.28
N ASP A 172 9.59 -20.49 8.39
CA ASP A 172 9.83 -21.65 9.25
C ASP A 172 9.17 -22.94 8.73
N ASP A 173 8.06 -22.83 7.98
CA ASP A 173 7.36 -23.99 7.38
C ASP A 173 8.12 -24.63 6.19
N ASP A 174 9.17 -23.98 5.67
CA ASP A 174 10.07 -24.50 4.62
C ASP A 174 11.28 -25.29 5.19
N GLY A 175 11.30 -25.56 6.51
CA GLY A 175 12.39 -26.23 7.26
C GLY A 175 12.22 -27.72 7.56
#